data_AF-A0A2I2KSB5-F1
#
_entry.id   AF-A0A2I2KSB5-F1
#
_cell.length_a   1.000
_cell.length_b   1.000
_cell.length_c   1.000
_cell.angle_alpha   90.00
_cell.angle_beta   90.00
_cell.angle_gamma   90.00
#
_symmetry.space_group_name_H-M   'P 1'
#
loop_
_entity.id
_entity.type
_entity.pdbx_description
1 polymer ?
#
loop_
_entity_poly.entity_id
_entity_poly.type
_entity_poly.pdbx_seq_one_letter_code
_entity_poly.pdbx_strand_id
1 'polypeptide(L)'
;MQAVGVTVAGRLAPTDLTVGAGERVLVDGANGAGKTTLLRLLAGELRPDEGQLTRRGTIGYLPQQVAHARPDDTLLAAFARGRAGGPAEHAQALLAFGLFTPDQLAVPVARASAGQRQRLALAQVLRDPVDVLLLDEPTNHLSLALVDELESALDAYPGAIVLVSHDRWIRRRWHGARLSLSTPTTTSTPTTTSTPTTTSMPATTSMPATMGPPATTPSDASAYRS
;
A
#
# COMPACT_ATOMS: atom_id res chain seq x y z
N MET A 1 -19.19 9.97 -4.05
CA MET A 1 -18.12 10.22 -3.06
C MET A 1 -17.30 11.42 -3.51
N GLN A 2 -16.83 12.27 -2.60
CA GLN A 2 -16.06 13.47 -2.95
C GLN A 2 -14.97 13.75 -1.91
N ALA A 3 -13.73 13.89 -2.38
CA ALA A 3 -12.58 14.36 -1.64
C ALA A 3 -12.15 15.71 -2.23
N VAL A 4 -12.00 16.73 -1.39
CA VAL A 4 -11.58 18.07 -1.78
C VAL A 4 -10.34 18.45 -0.98
N GLY A 5 -9.22 18.63 -1.67
CA GLY A 5 -7.93 19.02 -1.11
C GLY A 5 -7.45 18.13 0.03
N VAL A 6 -7.75 16.83 0.01
CA VAL A 6 -7.39 15.96 1.14
C VAL A 6 -5.89 15.74 1.19
N THR A 7 -5.31 15.84 2.38
CA THR A 7 -3.87 15.64 2.62
C THR A 7 -3.63 14.63 3.73
N VAL A 8 -2.46 13.99 3.67
CA VAL A 8 -1.89 13.26 4.80
C VAL A 8 -0.39 13.57 4.84
N ALA A 9 0.08 14.17 5.93
CA ALA A 9 1.44 14.64 6.10
C ALA A 9 2.46 13.54 5.76
N GLY A 10 3.33 13.83 4.79
CA GLY A 10 4.38 12.91 4.33
C GLY A 10 3.88 11.66 3.59
N ARG A 11 2.57 11.51 3.35
CA ARG A 11 1.99 10.30 2.74
C ARG A 11 1.07 10.57 1.54
N LEU A 12 0.41 11.72 1.49
CA LEU A 12 -0.48 12.11 0.39
C LEU A 12 -0.45 13.64 0.22
N ALA A 13 -0.06 14.09 -0.98
CA ALA A 13 -0.15 15.50 -1.36
C ALA A 13 -1.63 15.93 -1.50
N PRO A 14 -1.95 17.25 -1.48
CA PRO A 14 -3.32 17.72 -1.69
C PRO A 14 -3.95 17.10 -2.92
N THR A 15 -5.04 16.37 -2.72
CA THR A 15 -5.69 15.58 -3.77
C THR A 15 -7.18 15.84 -3.80
N ASP A 16 -7.70 16.12 -4.99
CA ASP A 16 -9.13 16.17 -5.28
C ASP A 16 -9.56 14.90 -6.00
N LEU A 17 -10.71 14.35 -5.61
CA LEU A 17 -11.30 13.20 -6.29
C LEU A 17 -12.82 13.28 -6.15
N THR A 18 -13.52 13.22 -7.28
CA THR A 18 -14.98 13.02 -7.30
C THR A 18 -15.27 11.70 -7.97
N VAL A 19 -16.16 10.92 -7.35
CA VAL A 19 -16.62 9.63 -7.88
C VAL A 19 -18.15 9.64 -7.84
N GLY A 20 -18.76 9.74 -9.02
CA GLY A 20 -20.19 9.59 -9.25
C GLY A 20 -20.66 8.14 -9.21
N ALA A 21 -21.98 7.93 -9.26
CA ALA A 21 -22.55 6.59 -9.32
C ALA A 21 -22.18 5.90 -10.65
N GLY A 22 -21.71 4.66 -10.59
CA GLY A 22 -21.26 3.90 -11.76
C GLY A 22 -19.96 4.41 -12.41
N GLU A 23 -19.35 5.49 -11.88
CA GLU A 23 -18.09 6.00 -12.41
C GLU A 23 -16.92 5.08 -12.07
N ARG A 24 -15.92 5.11 -12.95
CA ARG A 24 -14.72 4.30 -12.84
C ARG A 24 -13.51 5.20 -12.86
N VAL A 25 -12.72 5.11 -11.80
CA VAL A 25 -11.50 5.89 -11.64
C VAL A 25 -10.31 4.96 -11.46
N LEU A 26 -9.31 5.09 -12.34
CA LEU A 26 -8.01 4.47 -12.16
C LEU A 26 -7.08 5.48 -11.50
N VAL A 27 -6.56 5.11 -10.34
CA VAL A 27 -5.55 5.88 -9.61
C VAL A 27 -4.18 5.26 -9.91
N ASP A 28 -3.32 6.03 -10.57
CA ASP A 28 -1.94 5.66 -10.83
C ASP A 28 -0.96 6.67 -10.21
N GLY A 29 0.34 6.39 -10.31
CA GLY A 29 1.38 7.23 -9.71
C GLY A 29 2.60 6.43 -9.29
N ALA A 30 3.69 7.11 -8.99
CA ALA A 30 4.94 6.48 -8.56
C ALA A 30 4.77 5.69 -7.24
N ASN A 31 5.74 4.81 -6.94
CA ASN A 31 5.82 4.20 -5.62
C ASN A 31 6.04 5.30 -4.57
N GLY A 32 5.26 5.28 -3.50
CA GLY A 32 5.29 6.34 -2.48
C GLY A 32 4.40 7.56 -2.80
N ALA A 33 3.65 7.58 -3.91
CA ALA A 33 2.72 8.67 -4.23
C ALA A 33 1.46 8.74 -3.36
N GLY A 34 1.27 7.80 -2.42
CA GLY A 34 0.13 7.81 -1.51
C GLY A 34 -1.12 7.08 -1.99
N LYS A 35 -1.03 6.19 -2.99
CA LYS A 35 -2.18 5.46 -3.56
C LYS A 35 -2.97 4.66 -2.52
N THR A 36 -2.30 3.80 -1.74
CA THR A 36 -2.90 3.08 -0.61
C THR A 36 -3.41 4.04 0.47
N THR A 37 -2.71 5.15 0.71
CA THR A 37 -3.14 6.19 1.66
C THR A 37 -4.47 6.80 1.23
N LEU A 38 -4.62 7.14 -0.05
CA LEU A 38 -5.87 7.65 -0.61
C LEU A 38 -6.99 6.61 -0.45
N LEU A 39 -6.77 5.36 -0.84
CA LEU A 39 -7.77 4.30 -0.67
C LEU A 39 -8.21 4.12 0.79
N ARG A 40 -7.28 4.13 1.75
CA ARG A 40 -7.59 4.06 3.19
C ARG A 40 -8.39 5.27 3.68
N LEU A 41 -8.11 6.48 3.17
CA LEU A 41 -8.96 7.64 3.42
C LEU A 41 -10.36 7.41 2.87
N LEU A 42 -10.50 6.99 1.62
CA LEU A 42 -11.80 6.76 0.98
C LEU A 42 -12.60 5.65 1.68
N ALA A 43 -11.93 4.59 2.15
CA ALA A 43 -12.50 3.49 2.92
C ALA A 43 -12.88 3.89 4.35
N GLY A 44 -12.35 5.00 4.87
CA GLY A 44 -12.60 5.46 6.24
C GLY A 44 -11.71 4.85 7.31
N GLU A 45 -10.68 4.12 6.90
CA GLU A 45 -9.65 3.59 7.80
C GLU A 45 -8.65 4.68 8.25
N LEU A 46 -8.57 5.77 7.50
CA LEU A 46 -7.72 6.93 7.79
C LEU A 46 -8.54 8.22 7.75
N ARG A 47 -8.15 9.21 8.56
CA ARG A 47 -8.68 10.58 8.51
C ARG A 47 -7.69 11.49 7.78
N PRO A 48 -8.16 12.43 6.95
CA PRO A 48 -7.28 13.40 6.33
C PRO A 48 -6.79 14.40 7.40
N ASP A 49 -5.58 14.91 7.23
CA ASP A 49 -5.01 15.96 8.09
C ASP A 49 -5.63 17.33 7.72
N GLU A 50 -5.80 17.59 6.42
CA GLU A 50 -6.50 18.75 5.88
C GLU A 50 -7.45 18.35 4.74
N GLY A 51 -8.33 19.28 4.34
CA GLY A 51 -9.33 19.05 3.31
C GLY A 51 -10.61 18.41 3.84
N GLN A 52 -11.51 18.04 2.92
CA GLN A 52 -12.81 17.45 3.26
C GLN A 52 -13.09 16.19 2.48
N LEU A 53 -13.64 15.18 3.16
CA LEU A 53 -14.03 13.91 2.55
C LEU A 53 -15.49 13.58 2.88
N THR A 54 -16.33 13.60 1.84
CA THR A 54 -17.74 13.21 1.90
C THR A 54 -17.94 11.84 1.26
N ARG A 55 -18.44 10.89 2.06
CA ARG A 55 -18.77 9.53 1.63
C ARG A 55 -20.29 9.36 1.63
N ARG A 56 -20.82 8.64 0.63
CA ARG A 56 -22.24 8.31 0.51
C ARG A 56 -22.36 6.87 0.04
N GLY A 57 -23.34 6.15 0.55
CA GLY A 57 -23.56 4.74 0.24
C GLY A 57 -22.62 3.80 1.00
N THR A 58 -22.75 2.53 0.67
CA THR A 58 -21.90 1.42 1.11
C THR A 58 -20.57 1.44 0.37
N ILE A 59 -19.49 1.18 1.09
CA ILE A 59 -18.12 1.18 0.55
C ILE A 59 -17.50 -0.17 0.86
N GLY A 60 -17.01 -0.83 -0.18
CA GLY A 60 -16.24 -2.07 -0.10
C GLY A 60 -14.78 -1.74 -0.38
N TYR A 61 -13.87 -2.29 0.42
CA TYR A 61 -12.44 -2.08 0.25
C TYR A 61 -11.70 -3.41 0.24
N LEU A 62 -10.98 -3.65 -0.86
CA LEU A 62 -10.01 -4.74 -0.97
C LEU A 62 -8.59 -4.16 -0.81
N PRO A 63 -7.96 -4.34 0.36
CA PRO A 63 -6.58 -3.91 0.56
C PRO A 63 -5.60 -4.80 -0.21
N GLN A 64 -4.40 -4.27 -0.46
CA GLN A 64 -3.34 -4.99 -1.17
C GLN A 64 -2.94 -6.30 -0.46
N GLN A 65 -3.02 -6.33 0.87
CA GLN A 65 -2.77 -7.51 1.67
C GLN A 65 -4.01 -7.85 2.48
N VAL A 66 -4.58 -9.01 2.20
CA VAL A 66 -5.77 -9.50 2.88
C VAL A 66 -5.36 -10.24 4.14
N ALA A 67 -5.82 -9.77 5.30
CA ALA A 67 -5.72 -10.55 6.54
C ALA A 67 -6.81 -11.62 6.54
N HIS A 68 -6.43 -12.90 6.60
CA HIS A 68 -7.43 -13.97 6.55
C HIS A 68 -7.91 -14.38 7.94
N ALA A 69 -9.22 -14.37 8.10
CA ALA A 69 -9.87 -14.95 9.25
C ALA A 69 -9.99 -16.48 9.05
N ARG A 70 -9.44 -17.20 10.03
CA ARG A 70 -9.47 -18.66 10.24
C ARG A 70 -8.66 -19.49 9.21
N PRO A 71 -7.42 -19.89 9.56
CA PRO A 71 -6.56 -20.68 8.68
C PRO A 71 -7.14 -22.04 8.30
N ASP A 72 -8.01 -22.60 9.15
CA ASP A 72 -8.54 -23.96 8.99
C ASP A 72 -9.74 -24.06 8.04
N ASP A 73 -10.39 -22.94 7.71
CA ASP A 73 -11.50 -22.94 6.77
C ASP A 73 -11.01 -23.27 5.36
N THR A 74 -11.79 -24.02 4.58
CA THR A 74 -11.54 -24.17 3.14
C THR A 74 -11.84 -22.86 2.40
N LEU A 75 -11.32 -22.70 1.19
CA LEU A 75 -11.63 -21.52 0.35
C LEU A 75 -13.15 -21.34 0.16
N LEU A 76 -13.89 -22.44 -0.05
CA LEU A 76 -15.35 -22.42 -0.13
C LEU A 76 -16.00 -22.01 1.19
N ALA A 77 -15.57 -22.57 2.32
CA ALA A 77 -16.13 -22.24 3.63
C ALA A 77 -15.86 -20.77 3.99
N ALA A 78 -14.65 -20.28 3.69
CA ALA A 78 -14.29 -18.88 3.87
C ALA A 78 -15.12 -17.95 2.99
N PHE A 79 -15.43 -18.34 1.75
CA PHE A 79 -16.35 -17.60 0.87
C PHE A 79 -17.79 -17.62 1.40
N ALA A 80 -18.28 -18.75 1.90
CA ALA A 80 -19.63 -18.92 2.42
C ALA A 80 -19.88 -18.26 3.78
N ARG A 81 -18.81 -17.88 4.51
CA ARG A 81 -18.88 -17.48 5.91
C ARG A 81 -19.91 -16.36 6.16
N GLY A 82 -20.74 -16.58 7.19
CA GLY A 82 -21.74 -15.63 7.65
C GLY A 82 -22.93 -15.46 6.70
N ARG A 83 -23.11 -16.36 5.72
CA ARG A 83 -24.19 -16.26 4.74
C ARG A 83 -25.09 -17.49 4.77
N ALA A 84 -26.34 -17.28 4.39
CA ALA A 84 -27.30 -18.35 4.16
C ALA A 84 -27.04 -19.02 2.81
N GLY A 85 -27.42 -20.30 2.70
CA GLY A 85 -27.27 -21.09 1.48
C GLY A 85 -26.54 -22.40 1.73
N GLY A 86 -26.62 -23.29 0.73
CA GLY A 86 -25.95 -24.58 0.75
C GLY A 86 -24.51 -24.51 0.21
N PRO A 87 -23.63 -25.47 0.57
CA PRO A 87 -22.28 -25.54 -0.01
C PRO A 87 -22.25 -25.58 -1.54
N ALA A 88 -23.23 -26.26 -2.17
CA ALA A 88 -23.34 -26.34 -3.62
C ALA A 88 -23.65 -24.99 -4.28
N GLU A 89 -24.56 -24.19 -3.69
CA GLU A 89 -24.89 -22.85 -4.17
C GLU A 89 -23.69 -21.91 -4.06
N HIS A 90 -22.98 -21.97 -2.93
CA HIS A 90 -21.76 -21.18 -2.74
C HIS A 90 -20.63 -21.61 -3.67
N ALA A 91 -20.50 -22.90 -3.97
CA ALA A 91 -19.54 -23.40 -4.94
C ALA A 91 -19.85 -22.88 -6.33
N GLN A 92 -21.11 -22.96 -6.75
CA GLN A 92 -21.57 -22.41 -8.03
C GLN A 92 -21.28 -20.92 -8.14
N ALA A 93 -21.62 -20.14 -7.10
CA ALA A 93 -21.37 -18.70 -7.08
C ALA A 93 -19.86 -18.36 -7.12
N LEU A 94 -19.02 -19.09 -6.39
CA LEU A 94 -17.57 -18.86 -6.39
C LEU A 94 -16.94 -19.20 -7.74
N LEU A 95 -17.38 -20.29 -8.37
CA LEU A 95 -16.92 -20.70 -9.69
C LEU A 95 -17.40 -19.76 -10.81
N ALA A 96 -18.57 -19.13 -10.65
CA ALA A 96 -19.13 -18.21 -11.63
C ALA A 96 -18.26 -16.96 -11.87
N PHE A 97 -17.36 -16.61 -10.93
CA PHE A 97 -16.39 -15.53 -11.14
C PHE A 97 -15.22 -15.91 -12.06
N GLY A 98 -15.08 -17.17 -12.47
CA GLY A 98 -13.93 -17.64 -13.25
C GLY A 98 -12.61 -17.66 -12.47
N LEU A 99 -12.62 -17.24 -11.20
CA LEU A 99 -11.42 -17.10 -10.38
C LEU A 99 -10.94 -18.43 -9.80
N PHE A 100 -11.77 -19.48 -9.74
CA PHE A 100 -11.40 -20.76 -9.11
C PHE A 100 -11.81 -21.95 -9.96
N THR A 101 -11.13 -23.07 -9.76
CA THR A 101 -11.53 -24.38 -10.29
C THR A 101 -12.15 -25.23 -9.18
N PRO A 102 -12.99 -26.24 -9.51
CA PRO A 102 -13.69 -27.06 -8.51
C PRO A 102 -12.75 -27.75 -7.50
N ASP A 103 -11.58 -28.21 -7.94
CA ASP A 103 -10.56 -28.86 -7.11
C ASP A 103 -9.94 -27.91 -6.07
N GLN A 104 -9.95 -26.60 -6.32
CA GLN A 104 -9.38 -25.61 -5.42
C GLN A 104 -10.31 -25.31 -4.23
N LEU A 105 -11.61 -25.56 -4.35
CA LEU A 105 -12.61 -25.14 -3.35
C LEU A 105 -12.38 -25.75 -1.96
N ALA A 106 -11.84 -26.96 -1.91
CA ALA A 106 -11.55 -27.69 -0.67
C ALA A 106 -10.19 -27.33 -0.05
N VAL A 107 -9.37 -26.51 -0.72
CA VAL A 107 -8.05 -26.13 -0.20
C VAL A 107 -8.21 -25.31 1.09
N PRO A 108 -7.54 -25.68 2.20
CA PRO A 108 -7.53 -24.85 3.40
C PRO A 108 -6.87 -23.49 3.16
N VAL A 109 -7.42 -22.41 3.72
CA VAL A 109 -6.89 -21.05 3.59
C VAL A 109 -5.43 -20.97 4.05
N ALA A 110 -5.03 -21.73 5.07
CA ALA A 110 -3.64 -21.84 5.52
C ALA A 110 -2.67 -22.35 4.44
N ARG A 111 -3.14 -23.21 3.54
CA ARG A 111 -2.35 -23.81 2.45
C ARG A 111 -2.53 -23.07 1.13
N ALA A 112 -3.48 -22.15 1.06
CA ALA A 112 -3.73 -21.36 -0.14
C ALA A 112 -2.53 -20.46 -0.44
N SER A 113 -2.13 -20.38 -1.71
CA SER A 113 -1.11 -19.44 -2.15
C SER A 113 -1.55 -17.99 -1.96
N ALA A 114 -0.62 -17.04 -1.97
CA ALA A 114 -0.95 -15.60 -1.92
C ALA A 114 -1.95 -15.20 -3.02
N GLY A 115 -1.81 -15.75 -4.23
CA GLY A 115 -2.76 -15.50 -5.33
C GLY A 115 -4.14 -16.13 -5.11
N GLN A 116 -4.24 -17.35 -4.55
CA GLN A 116 -5.54 -17.95 -4.19
C GLN A 116 -6.26 -17.13 -3.12
N ARG A 117 -5.50 -16.63 -2.16
CA ARG A 117 -5.97 -15.79 -1.08
C ARG A 117 -6.48 -14.43 -1.58
N GLN A 118 -5.75 -13.80 -2.49
CA GLN A 118 -6.17 -12.56 -3.16
C GLN A 118 -7.45 -12.77 -3.96
N ARG A 119 -7.53 -13.85 -4.76
CA ARG A 119 -8.73 -14.22 -5.52
C ARG A 119 -9.95 -14.44 -4.63
N LEU A 120 -9.77 -15.09 -3.48
CA LEU A 120 -10.87 -15.33 -2.54
C LEU A 120 -11.44 -14.01 -2.01
N ALA A 121 -10.55 -13.09 -1.62
CA ALA A 121 -10.95 -11.79 -1.14
C ALA A 121 -11.65 -10.95 -2.22
N LEU A 122 -11.15 -11.02 -3.45
CA LEU A 122 -11.80 -10.42 -4.61
C LEU A 122 -13.21 -10.98 -4.83
N ALA A 123 -13.38 -12.30 -4.86
CA ALA A 123 -14.69 -12.94 -5.00
C ALA A 123 -15.65 -12.54 -3.86
N GLN A 124 -15.15 -12.43 -2.63
CA GLN A 124 -15.97 -12.02 -1.47
C GLN A 124 -16.50 -10.59 -1.62
N VAL A 125 -15.70 -9.67 -2.14
CA VAL A 125 -16.11 -8.28 -2.35
C VAL A 125 -16.99 -8.12 -3.60
N LEU A 126 -16.76 -8.93 -4.65
CA LEU A 126 -17.58 -8.91 -5.86
C LEU A 126 -18.96 -9.55 -5.68
N ARG A 127 -19.14 -10.51 -4.75
CA ARG A 127 -20.43 -11.16 -4.55
C ARG A 127 -21.52 -10.19 -4.09
N ASP A 128 -21.20 -9.31 -3.15
CA ASP A 128 -22.18 -8.39 -2.57
C ASP A 128 -21.85 -6.97 -3.06
N PRO A 129 -22.45 -6.52 -4.17
CA PRO A 129 -22.12 -5.24 -4.75
C PRO A 129 -22.46 -4.10 -3.78
N VAL A 130 -21.53 -3.16 -3.69
CA VAL A 130 -21.61 -1.93 -2.89
C VAL A 130 -21.69 -0.73 -3.83
N ASP A 131 -22.06 0.42 -3.28
CA ASP A 131 -22.18 1.65 -4.07
C ASP A 131 -20.82 2.13 -4.61
N VAL A 132 -19.75 1.95 -3.83
CA VAL A 132 -18.36 2.25 -4.23
C VAL A 132 -17.42 1.12 -3.84
N LEU A 133 -16.77 0.53 -4.84
CA LEU A 133 -15.76 -0.50 -4.71
C LEU A 133 -14.35 0.10 -4.82
N LEU A 134 -13.53 -0.10 -3.79
CA LEU A 134 -12.15 0.37 -3.69
C LEU A 134 -11.20 -0.84 -3.80
N LEU A 135 -10.29 -0.84 -4.76
CA LEU A 135 -9.37 -1.96 -5.01
C LEU A 135 -7.91 -1.48 -5.01
N ASP A 136 -7.09 -2.04 -4.12
CA ASP A 136 -5.66 -1.72 -4.04
C ASP A 136 -4.81 -2.82 -4.69
N GLU A 137 -4.31 -2.56 -5.90
CA GLU A 137 -3.46 -3.48 -6.66
C GLU A 137 -4.00 -4.92 -6.76
N PRO A 138 -5.26 -5.11 -7.18
CA PRO A 138 -5.94 -6.42 -7.14
C PRO A 138 -5.30 -7.45 -8.08
N THR A 139 -4.56 -7.02 -9.10
CA THR A 139 -3.88 -7.91 -10.07
C THR A 139 -2.53 -8.43 -9.61
N ASN A 140 -1.98 -7.91 -8.51
CA ASN A 140 -0.76 -8.44 -7.97
C ASN A 140 -0.94 -9.93 -7.65
N HIS A 141 -0.01 -10.76 -8.10
CA HIS A 141 -0.02 -12.21 -7.94
C HIS A 141 -1.11 -12.96 -8.74
N LEU A 142 -1.78 -12.31 -9.71
CA LEU A 142 -2.67 -12.97 -10.66
C LEU A 142 -1.95 -13.34 -11.96
N SER A 143 -2.41 -14.42 -12.61
CA SER A 143 -2.01 -14.75 -13.98
C SER A 143 -2.77 -13.87 -14.98
N LEU A 144 -2.24 -13.71 -16.21
CA LEU A 144 -2.88 -12.89 -17.25
C LEU A 144 -4.33 -13.31 -17.53
N ALA A 145 -4.61 -14.62 -17.63
CA ALA A 145 -5.97 -15.12 -17.83
C ALA A 145 -6.94 -14.66 -16.72
N LEU A 146 -6.47 -14.60 -15.47
CA LEU A 146 -7.29 -14.12 -14.35
C LEU A 146 -7.43 -12.59 -14.32
N VAL A 147 -6.48 -11.86 -14.91
CA VAL A 147 -6.62 -10.41 -15.11
C VAL A 147 -7.75 -10.14 -16.09
N ASP A 148 -7.87 -10.90 -17.17
CA ASP A 148 -8.97 -10.76 -18.14
C ASP A 148 -10.35 -11.07 -17.51
N GLU A 149 -10.44 -12.10 -16.66
CA GLU A 149 -11.65 -12.40 -15.88
C GLU A 149 -12.00 -11.27 -14.89
N LEU A 150 -10.98 -10.71 -14.21
CA LEU A 150 -11.17 -9.56 -13.32
C LEU A 150 -11.67 -8.34 -14.11
N GLU A 151 -11.06 -8.01 -15.25
CA GLU A 151 -11.50 -6.91 -16.11
C GLU A 151 -12.96 -7.09 -16.50
N SER A 152 -13.34 -8.29 -16.93
CA SER A 152 -14.74 -8.62 -17.28
C SER A 152 -15.71 -8.46 -16.10
N ALA A 153 -15.29 -8.88 -14.90
CA ALA A 153 -16.09 -8.73 -13.69
C ALA A 153 -16.23 -7.26 -13.25
N LEU A 154 -15.16 -6.47 -13.37
CA LEU A 154 -15.21 -5.02 -13.12
C LEU A 154 -16.05 -4.31 -14.17
N ASP A 155 -16.03 -4.79 -15.42
CA ASP A 155 -16.87 -4.29 -16.51
C ASP A 155 -18.35 -4.52 -16.27
N ALA A 156 -18.74 -5.62 -15.63
CA ALA A 156 -20.12 -5.88 -15.26
C ALA A 156 -20.55 -5.28 -13.91
N TYR A 157 -19.63 -4.67 -13.15
CA TYR A 157 -19.93 -4.19 -11.80
C TYR A 157 -20.91 -3.00 -11.82
N PRO A 158 -22.01 -3.05 -11.06
CA PRO A 158 -23.07 -2.03 -11.13
C PRO A 158 -22.73 -0.74 -10.36
N GLY A 159 -21.81 -0.82 -9.39
CA GLY A 159 -21.39 0.31 -8.56
C GLY A 159 -20.25 1.12 -9.16
N ALA A 160 -19.85 2.17 -8.46
CA ALA A 160 -18.64 2.92 -8.83
C ALA A 160 -17.38 2.12 -8.44
N ILE A 161 -16.29 2.30 -9.19
CA ILE A 161 -15.01 1.63 -8.93
C ILE A 161 -13.89 2.67 -8.81
N VAL A 162 -13.09 2.57 -7.75
CA VAL A 162 -11.79 3.22 -7.65
C VAL A 162 -10.72 2.13 -7.58
N LEU A 163 -9.95 2.00 -8.66
CA LEU A 163 -8.90 1.00 -8.79
C LEU A 163 -7.55 1.69 -8.67
N VAL A 164 -6.70 1.22 -7.76
CA VAL A 164 -5.25 1.50 -7.80
C VAL A 164 -4.58 0.36 -8.54
N SER A 165 -3.84 0.69 -9.60
CA SER A 165 -3.01 -0.28 -10.30
C SER A 165 -1.81 0.38 -10.96
N HIS A 166 -0.65 -0.28 -10.87
CA HIS A 166 0.53 0.04 -11.70
C HIS A 166 0.65 -0.84 -12.95
N ASP A 167 -0.28 -1.78 -13.14
CA ASP A 167 -0.25 -2.73 -14.24
C ASP A 167 -0.45 -2.02 -15.59
N ARG A 168 0.52 -2.21 -16.49
CA ARG A 168 0.51 -1.59 -17.81
C ARG A 168 -0.62 -2.13 -18.69
N TRP A 169 -1.15 -3.31 -18.43
CA TRP A 169 -2.28 -3.90 -19.15
C TRP A 169 -3.57 -3.17 -18.80
N ILE A 170 -3.91 -3.14 -17.50
CA ILE A 170 -5.07 -2.39 -16.98
C ILE A 170 -5.01 -0.93 -17.43
N ARG A 171 -3.85 -0.26 -17.27
CA ARG A 171 -3.70 1.15 -17.68
C ARG A 171 -3.95 1.39 -19.17
N ARG A 172 -3.69 0.41 -20.03
CA ARG A 172 -3.97 0.54 -21.47
C ARG A 172 -5.44 0.32 -21.78
N ARG A 173 -6.09 -0.62 -21.10
CA ARG A 173 -7.46 -1.05 -21.37
C ARG A 173 -8.51 -0.33 -20.51
N TRP A 174 -8.09 0.50 -19.57
CA TRP A 174 -9.00 1.20 -18.67
C TRP A 174 -9.95 2.15 -19.41
N HIS A 175 -11.25 1.90 -19.22
CA HIS A 175 -12.34 2.74 -19.65
C HIS A 175 -12.91 3.51 -18.45
N GLY A 176 -12.57 4.80 -18.35
CA GLY A 176 -13.00 5.65 -17.24
C GLY A 176 -12.06 6.83 -16.99
N ALA A 177 -12.32 7.56 -15.91
CA ALA A 177 -11.45 8.65 -15.46
C ALA A 177 -10.13 8.09 -14.93
N ARG A 178 -9.09 8.94 -14.97
CA ARG A 178 -7.76 8.62 -14.46
C ARG A 178 -7.29 9.74 -13.54
N LEU A 179 -6.72 9.36 -12.40
CA LEU A 179 -6.11 10.25 -11.44
C LEU A 179 -4.66 9.83 -11.22
N SER A 180 -3.72 10.69 -11.58
CA SER A 180 -2.29 10.45 -11.33
C SER A 180 -1.84 11.17 -10.06
N LEU A 181 -1.41 10.41 -9.06
CA LEU A 181 -0.87 10.96 -7.82
C LEU A 181 0.61 11.32 -7.97
N SER A 182 0.97 12.44 -7.36
CA SER A 182 2.36 12.89 -7.23
C SER A 182 2.91 12.53 -5.85
N THR A 183 4.22 12.26 -5.77
CA THR A 183 4.87 12.04 -4.48
C THR A 183 4.81 13.31 -3.63
N PRO A 184 4.36 13.23 -2.36
CA PRO A 184 4.37 14.38 -1.48
C PRO A 184 5.81 14.87 -1.33
N THR A 185 6.05 16.15 -1.58
CA THR A 185 7.35 16.75 -1.35
C THR A 185 7.55 16.80 0.16
N THR A 186 8.54 16.07 0.67
CA THR A 186 9.01 16.32 2.03
C THR A 186 9.68 17.68 2.02
N THR A 187 8.96 18.74 2.42
CA THR A 187 9.60 20.01 2.72
C THR A 187 10.49 19.79 3.93
N SER A 188 11.74 19.39 3.68
CA SER A 188 12.82 19.57 4.63
C SER A 188 12.97 21.07 4.82
N THR A 189 12.43 21.59 5.92
CA THR A 189 12.71 22.94 6.38
C THR A 189 14.24 23.09 6.42
N PRO A 190 14.86 24.02 5.69
CA PRO A 190 16.28 24.25 5.86
C PRO A 190 16.47 24.73 7.30
N THR A 191 17.10 23.90 8.13
CA THR A 191 17.60 24.31 9.43
C THR A 191 18.60 25.43 9.16
N THR A 192 18.17 26.69 9.35
CA THR A 192 19.08 27.82 9.43
C THR A 192 19.94 27.63 10.67
N THR A 193 21.05 26.91 10.51
CA THR A 193 22.15 26.93 11.47
C THR A 193 22.80 28.31 11.35
N SER A 194 22.32 29.24 12.17
CA SER A 194 23.02 30.48 12.48
C SER A 194 24.33 30.13 13.18
N THR A 195 25.44 30.16 12.44
CA THR A 195 26.80 30.19 12.98
C THR A 195 27.05 31.57 13.60
N PRO A 196 27.51 31.67 14.87
CA PRO A 196 27.98 32.94 15.38
C PRO A 196 29.35 33.28 14.76
N THR A 197 29.45 34.51 14.27
CA THR A 197 30.68 35.15 13.80
C THR A 197 31.63 35.38 14.98
N THR A 198 32.78 34.69 15.02
CA THR A 198 33.87 35.03 15.93
C THR A 198 34.85 35.96 15.22
N THR A 199 34.87 37.21 15.66
CA THR A 199 35.79 38.27 15.27
C THR A 199 37.22 37.97 15.73
N SER A 200 38.17 38.23 14.84
CA SER A 200 39.62 38.06 14.94
C SER A 200 40.32 39.20 15.70
N MET A 201 41.43 38.94 16.41
CA MET A 201 42.58 39.84 16.62
C MET A 201 43.87 39.08 17.07
N PRO A 202 45.10 39.64 16.89
CA PRO A 202 46.33 38.87 16.66
C PRO A 202 47.53 39.07 17.64
N ALA A 203 48.54 38.18 17.49
CA ALA A 203 50.01 38.27 17.79
C ALA A 203 50.48 38.52 19.26
N THR A 204 51.63 38.07 19.82
CA THR A 204 53.00 37.80 19.29
C THR A 204 53.89 37.10 20.37
N THR A 205 54.92 36.36 19.93
CA THR A 205 56.31 36.18 20.48
C THR A 205 56.60 35.55 21.86
N SER A 206 57.36 34.43 21.88
CA SER A 206 58.75 34.32 22.43
C SER A 206 59.29 32.87 22.47
N MET A 207 60.61 32.73 22.24
CA MET A 207 61.38 31.49 22.04
C MET A 207 62.06 30.94 23.35
N PRO A 208 63.19 30.16 23.33
CA PRO A 208 63.21 28.76 23.78
C PRO A 208 64.24 28.48 24.91
N ALA A 209 64.36 27.23 25.37
CA ALA A 209 65.53 26.78 26.14
C ALA A 209 65.82 25.28 25.94
N THR A 210 67.10 24.95 26.13
CA THR A 210 67.91 23.88 25.52
C THR A 210 68.53 22.97 26.62
N MET A 211 68.98 21.75 26.24
CA MET A 211 69.88 20.80 26.95
C MET A 211 69.30 20.02 28.14
N GLY A 212 69.54 18.72 28.37
CA GLY A 212 70.45 17.69 27.80
C GLY A 212 70.26 16.34 28.56
N PRO A 213 70.96 15.24 28.20
CA PRO A 213 70.56 13.83 28.45
C PRO A 213 71.52 13.11 29.47
N PRO A 214 71.73 11.76 29.54
CA PRO A 214 71.02 10.56 29.04
C PRO A 214 70.87 9.37 30.07
N ALA A 215 70.34 8.24 29.56
CA ALA A 215 70.64 6.82 29.88
C ALA A 215 69.86 6.09 31.00
N THR A 216 69.11 5.04 30.65
CA THR A 216 69.46 3.59 30.79
C THR A 216 68.26 2.67 30.48
N THR A 217 68.44 1.74 29.53
CA THR A 217 67.80 0.40 29.44
C THR A 217 68.62 -0.59 30.30
N PRO A 218 68.19 -1.85 30.61
CA PRO A 218 67.23 -2.70 29.89
C PRO A 218 66.32 -3.62 30.76
N SER A 219 65.67 -4.55 30.07
CA SER A 219 65.24 -5.89 30.52
C SER A 219 63.80 -6.09 31.01
N ASP A 220 63.03 -6.70 30.13
CA ASP A 220 62.63 -8.12 30.17
C ASP A 220 61.17 -8.51 30.41
N ALA A 221 60.86 -9.59 29.69
CA ALA A 221 59.76 -10.54 29.83
C ALA A 221 58.34 -10.09 29.48
N SER A 222 57.46 -10.93 28.96
CA SER A 222 57.50 -12.20 28.23
C SER A 222 56.02 -12.57 28.03
N ALA A 223 55.76 -13.34 26.98
CA ALA A 223 54.63 -14.26 26.81
C ALA A 223 53.21 -13.68 26.60
N TYR A 224 52.57 -13.93 25.45
CA TYR A 224 51.98 -15.17 24.92
C TYR A 224 50.56 -15.44 25.44
N ARG A 225 49.61 -15.36 24.49
CA ARG A 225 48.37 -16.14 24.33
C ARG A 225 47.38 -16.21 25.51
N SER A 226 46.13 -15.88 25.20
CA SER A 226 45.12 -16.88 24.79
C SER A 226 43.98 -16.20 24.03
#